data_AF-A0A656GL19-F1
#
_entry.id   AF-A0A656GL19-F1
#
_cell.length_a   1.000
_cell.length_b   1.000
_cell.length_c   1.000
_cell.angle_alpha   90.00
_cell.angle_beta   90.00
_cell.angle_gamma   90.00
#
_symmetry.space_group_name_H-M   'P 1'
#
loop_
_entity.id
_entity.type
_entity.pdbx_description
1 polymer ?
#
loop_
_entity_poly.entity_id
_entity_poly.type
_entity_poly.pdbx_seq_one_letter_code
_entity_poly.pdbx_strand_id
1 'polypeptide(L)'
;STGFVLSVIWTVGLATLGGYGLYWVCLRRASATRVASVLYLSPPVTMLWAWVMFNEPLSWQMASGMAVSGVGVWMVVRAEARQ
;
A
#
# COMPACT_ATOMS: atom_id res chain seq x y z
N SER A 1 -12.88 -24.74 -14.86
CA SER A 1 -11.75 -25.13 -13.98
C SER A 1 -11.91 -24.42 -12.64
N THR A 2 -11.90 -25.15 -11.53
CA THR A 2 -12.08 -24.61 -10.17
C THR A 2 -11.08 -23.51 -9.83
N GLY A 3 -9.83 -23.60 -10.35
CA GLY A 3 -8.80 -22.58 -10.13
C GLY A 3 -9.13 -21.21 -10.74
N PHE A 4 -9.85 -21.17 -11.86
CA PHE A 4 -10.29 -19.91 -12.47
C PHE A 4 -11.31 -19.20 -11.57
N VAL A 5 -12.31 -19.93 -11.09
CA VAL A 5 -13.35 -19.38 -10.20
C VAL A 5 -12.75 -18.86 -8.91
N LEU A 6 -11.82 -19.60 -8.30
CA LEU A 6 -11.09 -19.15 -7.11
C LEU A 6 -10.28 -17.87 -7.36
N SER A 7 -9.60 -17.76 -8.51
CA SER A 7 -8.83 -16.57 -8.88
C SER A 7 -9.72 -15.33 -9.05
N VAL A 8 -10.90 -15.51 -9.66
CA VAL A 8 -11.89 -14.43 -9.81
C VAL A 8 -12.41 -13.99 -8.44
N ILE A 9 -12.83 -14.93 -7.59
CA ILE A 9 -13.33 -14.62 -6.24
C ILE A 9 -12.25 -13.91 -5.41
N TRP A 10 -11.01 -14.40 -5.47
CA TRP A 10 -9.87 -13.79 -4.78
C TRP A 10 -9.66 -12.34 -5.21
N THR A 11 -9.64 -12.09 -6.52
CA THR A 11 -9.39 -10.76 -7.09
C THR A 11 -10.54 -9.80 -6.77
N VAL A 12 -11.79 -10.23 -6.99
CA VAL A 12 -12.96 -9.39 -6.75
C VAL A 12 -13.17 -9.13 -5.26
N GLY A 13 -13.05 -10.16 -4.42
CA GLY A 13 -13.29 -10.07 -2.98
C GLY A 13 -12.22 -9.25 -2.27
N LEU A 14 -10.95 -9.62 -2.42
CA LEU A 14 -9.87 -8.99 -1.66
C LEU A 14 -9.35 -7.71 -2.33
N ALA A 15 -8.96 -7.78 -3.60
CA ALA A 15 -8.32 -6.64 -4.26
C ALA A 15 -9.32 -5.52 -4.57
N THR A 16 -10.52 -5.86 -5.05
CA THR A 16 -11.54 -4.87 -5.39
C THR A 16 -12.36 -4.47 -4.17
N LEU A 17 -13.24 -5.36 -3.67
CA LEU A 17 -14.18 -5.00 -2.60
C LEU A 17 -13.47 -4.67 -1.30
N GLY A 18 -12.48 -5.47 -0.91
CA GLY A 18 -11.63 -5.20 0.26
C GLY A 18 -10.84 -3.90 0.12
N GLY A 19 -10.11 -3.74 -0.98
CA GLY A 19 -9.30 -2.54 -1.25
C GLY A 19 -10.13 -1.26 -1.28
N TYR A 20 -11.18 -1.20 -2.10
CA TYR A 20 -12.06 -0.03 -2.18
C TYR A 20 -12.83 0.20 -0.88
N GLY A 21 -13.30 -0.85 -0.22
CA GLY A 21 -13.97 -0.76 1.08
C GLY A 21 -13.08 -0.10 2.14
N LEU A 22 -11.82 -0.55 2.23
CA LEU A 22 -10.83 0.03 3.14
C LEU A 22 -10.54 1.49 2.77
N TYR A 23 -10.37 1.79 1.48
CA TYR A 23 -10.17 3.15 0.99
C TYR A 23 -11.31 4.09 1.41
N TRP A 24 -12.57 3.68 1.23
CA TRP A 24 -13.73 4.45 1.65
C TRP A 24 -13.80 4.61 3.17
N VAL A 25 -13.45 3.58 3.94
CA VAL A 25 -13.38 3.67 5.41
C VAL A 25 -12.28 4.66 5.85
N CYS A 26 -11.12 4.64 5.19
CA CYS A 26 -10.04 5.59 5.43
C CYS A 26 -10.48 7.02 5.12
N LEU A 27 -11.16 7.26 3.99
CA LEU A 27 -11.70 8.58 3.63
C LEU A 27 -12.75 9.09 4.62
N ARG A 28 -13.50 8.19 5.26
CA ARG A 28 -14.45 8.58 6.32
C ARG A 28 -13.75 8.98 7.63
N ARG A 29 -12.51 8.55 7.85
CA ARG A 29 -11.77 8.75 9.11
C ARG A 29 -10.61 9.74 9.00
N ALA A 30 -10.19 10.09 7.79
CA ALA A 30 -9.04 10.95 7.51
C ALA A 30 -9.27 11.82 6.27
N SER A 31 -8.53 12.91 6.17
CA SER A 31 -8.49 13.77 4.98
C SER A 31 -8.04 13.02 3.73
N ALA A 32 -8.52 13.46 2.56
CA ALA A 32 -8.16 12.87 1.28
C ALA A 32 -6.65 12.85 1.02
N THR A 33 -5.94 13.91 1.44
CA THR A 33 -4.48 14.01 1.30
C THR A 33 -3.76 12.95 2.15
N ARG A 34 -4.21 12.69 3.39
CA ARG A 34 -3.69 11.58 4.20
C ARG A 34 -3.87 10.23 3.54
N VAL A 35 -5.07 9.96 3.03
CA VAL A 35 -5.37 8.67 2.39
C VAL A 35 -4.52 8.49 1.14
N ALA A 36 -4.37 9.53 0.31
CA ALA A 36 -3.48 9.51 -0.85
C ALA A 36 -2.02 9.28 -0.45
N SER A 37 -1.56 9.87 0.66
CA SER A 37 -0.20 9.66 1.17
C SER A 37 0.07 8.21 1.53
N VAL A 38 -0.91 7.51 2.11
CA VAL A 38 -0.79 6.07 2.42
C VAL A 38 -0.70 5.24 1.15
N LEU A 39 -1.39 5.62 0.07
CA LEU A 39 -1.27 4.94 -1.22
C LEU A 39 0.15 5.06 -1.81
N TYR A 40 0.88 6.14 -1.52
CA TYR A 40 2.29 6.28 -1.92
C TYR A 40 3.25 5.37 -1.13
N LEU A 41 2.81 4.73 -0.05
CA LEU A 41 3.55 3.63 0.59
C LEU A 41 3.39 2.29 -0.16
N SER A 42 2.58 2.23 -1.23
CA SER A 42 2.42 0.99 -2.00
C SER A 42 3.75 0.40 -2.48
N PRO A 43 4.69 1.16 -3.10
CA PRO A 43 5.99 0.61 -3.51
C PRO A 43 6.81 -0.05 -2.38
N PRO A 44 7.07 0.62 -1.23
CA PRO A 44 7.81 -0.02 -0.13
C PRO A 44 7.05 -1.21 0.46
N VAL A 45 5.72 -1.14 0.58
CA VAL A 45 4.92 -2.27 1.09
C VAL A 45 4.99 -3.46 0.15
N THR A 46 4.82 -3.26 -1.16
CA THR A 46 4.94 -4.32 -2.17
C THR A 46 6.32 -4.95 -2.15
N MET A 47 7.37 -4.16 -1.95
CA MET A 47 8.73 -4.66 -1.94
C MET A 47 9.05 -5.49 -0.70
N LEU A 48 8.57 -5.07 0.48
CA LEU A 48 8.60 -5.90 1.69
C LEU A 48 7.81 -7.20 1.49
N TRP A 49 6.66 -7.12 0.81
CA TRP A 49 5.84 -8.29 0.49
C TRP A 49 6.55 -9.26 -0.44
N ALA A 50 7.26 -8.75 -1.45
CA ALA A 50 8.05 -9.57 -2.36
C ALA A 50 9.21 -10.26 -1.64
N TRP A 51 9.89 -9.55 -0.73
CA TRP A 51 10.92 -10.16 0.12
C TRP A 51 10.35 -11.30 0.98
N VAL A 52 9.19 -11.10 1.61
CA VAL A 52 8.56 -12.13 2.46
C VAL A 52 8.05 -13.34 1.65
N MET A 53 7.40 -13.11 0.52
CA MET A 53 6.74 -14.16 -0.27
C MET A 53 7.70 -14.91 -1.19
N PHE A 54 8.64 -14.20 -1.81
CA PHE A 54 9.52 -14.74 -2.84
C PHE A 54 10.98 -14.84 -2.40
N ASN A 55 11.31 -14.41 -1.17
CA ASN A 55 12.68 -14.38 -0.63
C ASN A 55 13.63 -13.53 -1.49
N GLU A 56 13.08 -12.52 -2.16
CA GLU A 56 13.79 -11.64 -3.10
C GLU A 56 14.80 -10.76 -2.33
N PRO A 57 16.12 -10.85 -2.60
CA PRO A 57 17.11 -10.14 -1.82
C PRO A 57 16.93 -8.62 -1.89
N LEU A 58 16.74 -8.01 -0.72
CA LEU A 58 16.65 -6.57 -0.56
C LEU A 58 18.01 -5.92 -0.87
N SER A 59 18.14 -5.38 -2.09
CA SER A 59 19.35 -4.66 -2.48
C SER A 59 19.46 -3.31 -1.76
N TRP A 60 20.66 -2.75 -1.71
CA TRP A 60 20.87 -1.42 -1.16
C TRP A 60 20.10 -0.33 -1.93
N GLN A 61 19.96 -0.51 -3.25
CA GLN A 61 19.21 0.40 -4.12
C GLN A 61 17.72 0.39 -3.76
N MET A 62 17.16 -0.81 -3.56
CA MET A 62 15.81 -1.03 -3.06
C MET A 62 15.60 -0.34 -1.70
N ALA A 63 16.50 -0.56 -0.75
CA ALA A 63 16.44 0.09 0.56
C ALA A 63 16.43 1.62 0.47
N SER A 64 17.25 2.21 -0.42
CA SER A 64 17.27 3.66 -0.62
C SER A 64 15.95 4.21 -1.19
N GLY A 65 15.33 3.50 -2.15
CA GLY A 65 14.01 3.83 -2.68
C GLY A 65 12.93 3.81 -1.59
N MET A 66 12.93 2.78 -0.74
CA MET A 66 12.01 2.71 0.40
C MET A 66 12.20 3.86 1.39
N ALA A 67 13.44 4.21 1.69
CA ALA A 67 13.74 5.32 2.59
C ALA A 67 13.20 6.64 2.03
N VAL A 68 13.42 6.91 0.74
CA VAL A 68 12.91 8.14 0.07
C VAL A 68 11.38 8.17 0.08
N SER A 69 10.70 7.09 -0.30
CA SER A 69 9.24 7.01 -0.24
C SER A 69 8.71 7.19 1.18
N GLY A 70 9.34 6.54 2.17
CA GLY A 70 8.96 6.64 3.58
C GLY A 70 9.11 8.05 4.14
N VAL A 71 10.20 8.75 3.80
CA VAL A 71 10.39 10.16 4.17
C VAL A 71 9.32 11.05 3.54
N GLY A 72 9.01 10.86 2.25
CA GLY A 72 7.96 11.61 1.57
C GLY A 72 6.59 11.47 2.26
N VAL A 73 6.20 10.25 2.60
CA VAL A 73 4.93 10.01 3.30
C VAL A 73 4.95 10.57 4.72
N TRP A 74 6.06 10.44 5.44
CA TRP A 74 6.21 11.04 6.77
C TRP A 74 6.05 12.56 6.75
N MET A 75 6.61 13.24 5.74
CA MET A 75 6.45 14.69 5.57
C MET A 75 4.98 15.07 5.35
N VAL A 76 4.25 14.34 4.50
CA VAL A 76 2.82 14.61 4.22
C VAL A 76 1.97 14.40 5.49
N VAL A 77 2.17 13.28 6.18
CA VAL A 77 1.44 12.97 7.43
C VAL A 77 1.71 14.01 8.51
N ARG A 78 2.96 14.49 8.63
CA ARG A 78 3.33 15.51 9.62
C ARG A 78 2.82 16.92 9.24
N ALA A 79 2.75 17.24 7.96
CA ALA A 79 2.22 18.52 7.48
C ALA A 79 0.73 18.65 7.78
N GLU A 80 -0.05 17.58 7.59
CA GLU A 80 -1.47 17.56 7.95
C GLU A 80 -1.71 17.60 9.46
N ALA A 81 -0.89 16.92 10.27
CA ALA A 81 -1.03 16.98 11.74
C ALA A 81 -0.77 18.39 12.32
N ARG A 82 -0.27 19.32 11.50
CA ARG A 82 -0.06 20.73 11.86
C ARG A 82 -1.18 21.66 11.35
N GLN A 83 -2.08 21.17 10.50
CA GLN A 83 -3.27 21.90 10.03
C GLN A 83 -4.49 21.60 10.91
#